data_AF-A0A517N1Y8-F1
#
_entry.id   AF-A0A517N1Y8-F1
#
_cell.length_a   1.000
_cell.length_b   1.000
_cell.length_c   1.000
_cell.angle_alpha   90.00
_cell.angle_beta   90.00
_cell.angle_gamma   90.00
#
_symmetry.space_group_name_H-M   'P 1'
#
loop_
_entity.id
_entity.type
_entity.pdbx_description
1 polymer ?
#
loop_
_entity_poly.entity_id
_entity_poly.type
_entity_poly.pdbx_seq_one_letter_code
_entity_poly.pdbx_strand_id
1 'polypeptide(L)'
;MTRIALLLALAPLIATSQSFAADAPIDFQTQIQPIFKQHCVKCHGEKKALKKLRLDSAEQIQAFHEDHLVVAGKPDASELFERLVLPAEDKKRMPKGADPLPKEQIDLVREWIAQGASYTSAQKPSEKPASEEKSAAADTETAKPQAEPVPHDSEELKDVKAAADEAVKKIAATGASVMPLFGKSALLQVSFAQDSGAVNAANLATLAGAGEQIVWLNLSGSQVSPESLAVLEKLPNISQLHLEKSNLDDGSLKHVGSLDRLHYLNLYGTQVSDAGLIHLSGLKRLRKLYLWNTKVSYDAAMALEKAIPGLEVNLGWNHPVVARKRIEKQLANAKTEAEEAKQKAEAADQAAARAKEANERAAKRLQELTEELKEIEAPSDAVNEEAKK
;
A
#
# COMPACT_ATOMS: atom_id res chain seq x y z
N MET A 1 19.07 25.94 -79.87
CA MET A 1 19.96 26.22 -78.73
C MET A 1 19.42 27.44 -78.00
N THR A 2 18.57 27.23 -76.99
CA THR A 2 18.11 28.28 -76.10
C THR A 2 17.78 27.61 -74.77
N ARG A 3 18.60 27.91 -73.75
CA ARG A 3 18.52 27.37 -72.40
C ARG A 3 17.44 28.15 -71.63
N ILE A 4 16.45 27.45 -71.09
CA ILE A 4 15.62 27.98 -69.99
C ILE A 4 15.74 26.97 -68.84
N ALA A 5 16.52 27.35 -67.83
CA ALA A 5 16.66 26.62 -66.58
C ALA A 5 15.47 26.98 -65.69
N LEU A 6 14.62 26.00 -65.39
CA LEU A 6 13.51 26.13 -64.44
C LEU A 6 14.06 25.85 -63.03
N LEU A 7 14.26 26.92 -62.26
CA LEU A 7 14.58 26.87 -60.82
C LEU A 7 13.32 26.47 -60.05
N LEU A 8 13.26 25.20 -59.61
CA LEU A 8 12.27 24.71 -58.64
C LEU A 8 12.74 25.08 -57.23
N ALA A 9 12.11 26.10 -56.65
CA ALA A 9 12.30 26.52 -55.28
C ALA A 9 11.28 25.85 -54.35
N LEU A 10 11.81 25.06 -53.40
CA LEU A 10 11.47 24.95 -51.98
C LEU A 10 9.99 24.96 -51.51
N ALA A 11 9.58 23.87 -50.86
CA ALA A 11 9.06 23.91 -49.48
C ALA A 11 9.02 22.49 -48.88
N PRO A 12 9.89 22.14 -47.91
CA PRO A 12 9.68 20.97 -47.07
C PRO A 12 8.58 21.30 -46.04
N LEU A 13 7.55 20.45 -45.98
CA LEU A 13 6.56 20.43 -44.92
C LEU A 13 7.29 20.10 -43.60
N ILE A 14 7.65 21.13 -42.82
CA ILE A 14 8.10 20.93 -41.45
C ILE A 14 6.85 20.54 -40.67
N ALA A 15 6.67 19.24 -40.45
CA ALA A 15 5.79 18.75 -39.41
C ALA A 15 6.31 19.29 -38.08
N THR A 16 5.69 20.35 -37.57
CA THR A 16 5.87 20.78 -36.19
C THR A 16 5.35 19.66 -35.30
N SER A 17 6.25 18.79 -34.85
CA SER A 17 6.02 17.95 -33.69
C SER A 17 5.75 18.88 -32.53
N GLN A 18 4.47 19.08 -32.20
CA GLN A 18 4.08 19.59 -30.90
C GLN A 18 4.60 18.56 -29.89
N SER A 19 5.75 18.86 -29.28
CA SER A 19 6.12 18.25 -28.02
C SER A 19 4.99 18.60 -27.06
N PHE A 20 4.20 17.60 -26.69
CA PHE A 20 3.47 17.66 -25.44
C PHE A 20 4.54 17.93 -24.38
N ALA A 21 4.47 19.10 -23.76
CA ALA A 21 5.24 19.38 -22.56
C ALA A 21 4.93 18.24 -21.60
N ALA A 22 5.96 17.51 -21.17
CA ALA A 22 5.81 16.61 -20.04
C ALA A 22 5.28 17.46 -18.89
N ASP A 23 4.11 17.12 -18.36
CA ASP A 23 3.55 17.79 -17.19
C ASP A 23 4.63 17.83 -16.11
N ALA A 24 4.79 19.00 -15.48
CA ALA A 24 5.83 19.21 -14.49
C ALA A 24 5.72 18.14 -13.38
N PRO A 25 6.86 17.66 -12.85
CA PRO A 25 6.85 16.63 -11.82
C PRO A 25 6.07 17.12 -10.60
N ILE A 26 5.12 16.31 -10.13
CA ILE A 26 4.25 16.64 -9.01
C ILE A 26 5.06 16.58 -7.72
N ASP A 27 5.08 17.70 -6.99
CA ASP A 27 5.79 17.81 -5.73
C ASP A 27 4.94 17.29 -4.58
N PHE A 28 5.43 16.26 -3.89
CA PHE A 28 4.68 15.63 -2.81
C PHE A 28 4.37 16.60 -1.67
N GLN A 29 5.33 17.42 -1.24
CA GLN A 29 5.20 18.26 -0.05
C GLN A 29 4.18 19.39 -0.25
N THR A 30 4.17 19.99 -1.44
CA THR A 30 3.35 21.17 -1.75
C THR A 30 2.01 20.80 -2.39
N GLN A 31 1.90 19.67 -3.08
CA GLN A 31 0.71 19.32 -3.86
C GLN A 31 -0.05 18.10 -3.30
N ILE A 32 0.63 17.08 -2.77
CA ILE A 32 -0.02 15.83 -2.32
C ILE A 32 -0.26 15.81 -0.81
N GLN A 33 0.76 16.16 -0.02
CA GLN A 33 0.69 16.11 1.43
C GLN A 33 -0.39 17.02 2.04
N PRO A 34 -0.72 18.21 1.49
CA PRO A 34 -1.86 19.00 1.96
C PRO A 34 -3.20 18.28 1.82
N ILE A 35 -3.40 17.53 0.73
CA ILE A 35 -4.61 16.72 0.50
C ILE A 35 -4.73 15.66 1.60
N PHE A 36 -3.65 14.94 1.89
CA PHE A 36 -3.67 13.93 2.94
C PHE A 36 -3.88 14.54 4.32
N LYS A 37 -3.23 15.67 4.64
CA LYS A 37 -3.42 16.39 5.89
C LYS A 37 -4.88 16.83 6.09
N GLN A 38 -5.51 17.32 5.04
CA GLN A 38 -6.89 17.80 5.10
C GLN A 38 -7.92 16.67 5.19
N HIS A 39 -7.74 15.60 4.42
CA HIS A 39 -8.80 14.60 4.21
C HIS A 39 -8.53 13.24 4.87
N CYS A 40 -7.28 12.92 5.18
CA CYS A 40 -6.87 11.57 5.58
C CYS A 40 -6.33 11.50 7.02
N VAL A 41 -5.55 12.51 7.43
CA VAL A 41 -4.80 12.53 8.72
C VAL A 41 -5.70 12.51 9.95
N LYS A 42 -6.98 12.92 9.84
CA LYS A 42 -7.96 12.76 10.93
C LYS A 42 -8.08 11.30 11.41
N CYS A 43 -7.88 10.35 10.50
CA CYS A 43 -7.97 8.91 10.77
C CYS A 43 -6.69 8.12 10.44
N HIS A 44 -5.75 8.72 9.71
CA HIS A 44 -4.45 8.16 9.31
C HIS A 44 -3.31 9.15 9.63
N GLY A 45 -3.32 9.68 10.85
CA GLY A 45 -2.35 10.66 11.34
C GLY A 45 -1.79 10.27 12.69
N GLU A 46 -0.98 11.15 13.27
CA GLU A 46 -0.30 10.89 14.56
C GLU A 46 -1.24 10.52 15.68
N LYS A 47 -2.38 11.20 15.76
CA LYS A 47 -3.38 10.97 16.82
C LYS A 47 -4.25 9.74 16.57
N LYS A 48 -4.30 9.24 15.34
CA LYS A 48 -5.16 8.12 14.94
C LYS A 48 -4.59 7.48 13.68
N ALA A 49 -3.99 6.30 13.82
CA ALA A 49 -3.41 5.52 12.73
C ALA A 49 -4.30 4.30 12.46
N LEU A 50 -5.48 4.49 11.85
CA LEU A 50 -6.36 3.36 11.54
C LEU A 50 -5.61 2.36 10.65
N LYS A 51 -5.65 1.08 11.06
CA LYS A 51 -4.87 -0.02 10.46
C LYS A 51 -3.35 0.25 10.42
N LYS A 52 -2.82 1.04 11.35
CA LYS A 52 -1.40 1.43 11.43
C LYS A 52 -0.90 2.25 10.23
N LEU A 53 -1.79 2.69 9.35
CA LEU A 53 -1.45 3.52 8.21
C LEU A 53 -1.38 4.99 8.64
N ARG A 54 -0.26 5.64 8.33
CA ARG A 54 0.04 7.04 8.58
C ARG A 54 0.31 7.75 7.26
N LEU A 55 -0.41 8.85 7.03
CA LEU A 55 -0.41 9.64 5.79
C LEU A 55 -0.02 11.11 6.04
N ASP A 56 0.42 11.45 7.25
CA ASP A 56 0.78 12.81 7.67
C ASP A 56 2.20 13.23 7.26
N SER A 57 3.08 12.27 6.93
CA SER A 57 4.42 12.54 6.44
C SER A 57 4.86 11.53 5.38
N ALA A 58 5.77 11.95 4.50
CA ALA A 58 6.37 11.10 3.48
C ALA A 58 7.05 9.86 4.10
N GLU A 59 7.81 10.09 5.16
CA GLU A 59 8.59 9.08 5.87
C GLU A 59 7.67 7.98 6.42
N GLN A 60 6.50 8.37 6.95
CA GLN A 60 5.53 7.42 7.48
C GLN A 60 4.82 6.62 6.40
N ILE A 61 4.51 7.24 5.25
CA ILE A 61 3.92 6.54 4.11
C ILE A 61 4.92 5.54 3.53
N GLN A 62 6.19 5.92 3.43
CA GLN A 62 7.28 5.07 2.93
C GLN A 62 7.65 3.95 3.92
N ALA A 63 7.55 4.21 5.23
CA ALA A 63 7.76 3.22 6.27
C ALA A 63 6.57 2.24 6.42
N PHE A 64 5.45 2.48 5.74
CA PHE A 64 4.31 1.56 5.78
C PHE A 64 4.58 0.35 4.87
N HIS A 65 4.99 -0.77 5.47
CA HIS A 65 5.43 -1.99 4.80
C HIS A 65 4.30 -2.87 4.20
N GLU A 66 3.20 -2.29 3.73
CA GLU A 66 2.26 -3.01 2.87
C GLU A 66 2.60 -2.72 1.41
N ASP A 67 3.16 -3.73 0.72
CA ASP A 67 3.77 -3.68 -0.62
C ASP A 67 2.87 -3.17 -1.78
N HIS A 68 1.63 -2.76 -1.48
CA HIS A 68 0.62 -2.32 -2.44
C HIS A 68 -0.07 -1.00 -2.08
N LEU A 69 0.28 -0.33 -0.96
CA LEU A 69 -0.33 0.96 -0.62
C LEU A 69 -0.10 1.98 -1.74
N VAL A 70 1.16 2.15 -2.15
CA VAL A 70 1.57 2.98 -3.28
C VAL A 70 2.55 2.19 -4.14
N VAL A 71 2.12 1.80 -5.33
CA VAL A 71 2.94 1.12 -6.33
C VAL A 71 3.41 2.16 -7.34
N ALA A 72 4.66 2.59 -7.21
CA ALA A 72 5.28 3.59 -8.08
C ALA A 72 5.07 3.25 -9.57
N GLY A 73 4.55 4.23 -10.33
CA GLY A 73 4.24 4.11 -11.75
C GLY A 73 2.93 3.40 -12.08
N LYS A 74 2.19 2.89 -11.08
CA LYS A 74 0.99 2.07 -11.30
C LYS A 74 -0.16 2.49 -10.38
N PRO A 75 -0.92 3.55 -10.76
CA PRO A 75 -2.05 4.03 -9.97
C PRO A 75 -3.10 2.95 -9.71
N ASP A 76 -3.48 2.19 -10.73
CA ASP A 76 -4.52 1.15 -10.61
C ASP A 76 -4.07 -0.07 -9.77
N ALA A 77 -2.77 -0.22 -9.53
CA ALA A 77 -2.23 -1.24 -8.66
C ALA A 77 -1.97 -0.73 -7.22
N SER A 78 -2.24 0.55 -6.96
CA SER A 78 -2.02 1.19 -5.67
C SER A 78 -3.32 1.21 -4.87
N GLU A 79 -3.33 0.54 -3.71
CA GLU A 79 -4.50 0.50 -2.82
C GLU A 79 -4.92 1.92 -2.43
N LEU A 80 -3.98 2.84 -2.23
CA LEU A 80 -4.29 4.24 -1.92
C LEU A 80 -5.22 4.85 -2.97
N PHE A 81 -4.94 4.63 -4.26
CA PHE A 81 -5.76 5.17 -5.35
C PHE A 81 -7.09 4.41 -5.49
N GLU A 82 -7.06 3.08 -5.41
CA GLU A 82 -8.27 2.23 -5.43
C GLU A 82 -9.30 2.74 -4.41
N ARG A 83 -8.86 3.03 -3.18
CA ARG A 83 -9.73 3.47 -2.08
C ARG A 83 -10.37 4.85 -2.31
N LEU A 84 -9.73 5.71 -3.10
CA LEU A 84 -10.23 7.05 -3.42
C LEU A 84 -11.30 7.03 -4.51
N VAL A 85 -11.25 6.07 -5.44
CA VAL A 85 -12.17 5.97 -6.59
C VAL A 85 -13.37 5.05 -6.36
N LEU A 86 -13.43 4.36 -5.22
CA LEU A 86 -14.58 3.51 -4.87
C LEU A 86 -15.89 4.33 -4.80
N PRO A 87 -17.04 3.73 -5.16
CA PRO A 87 -18.34 4.38 -5.07
C PRO A 87 -18.65 4.91 -3.67
N ALA A 88 -19.50 5.94 -3.60
CA ALA A 88 -19.77 6.62 -2.33
C ALA A 88 -20.33 5.70 -1.22
N GLU A 89 -21.04 4.66 -1.62
CA GLU A 89 -21.67 3.71 -0.70
C GLU A 89 -20.73 2.56 -0.26
N ASP A 90 -19.54 2.46 -0.83
CA ASP A 90 -18.60 1.40 -0.50
C ASP A 90 -17.98 1.62 0.89
N LYS A 91 -18.14 0.63 1.77
CA LYS A 91 -17.62 0.63 3.15
C LYS A 91 -16.08 0.71 3.23
N LYS A 92 -15.39 0.41 2.13
CA LYS A 92 -13.93 0.46 1.96
C LYS A 92 -13.44 1.79 1.38
N ARG A 93 -14.33 2.63 0.83
CA ARG A 93 -13.97 3.94 0.29
C ARG A 93 -13.37 4.81 1.37
N MET A 94 -12.28 5.50 1.02
CA MET A 94 -11.67 6.53 1.84
C MET A 94 -11.79 7.89 1.13
N PRO A 95 -12.10 8.98 1.84
CA PRO A 95 -12.32 9.08 3.29
C PRO A 95 -13.65 8.44 3.75
N LYS A 96 -13.58 7.73 4.88
CA LYS A 96 -14.74 7.01 5.44
C LYS A 96 -15.73 7.97 6.10
N GLY A 97 -16.99 7.94 5.67
CA GLY A 97 -18.05 8.75 6.27
C GLY A 97 -17.93 10.26 6.04
N ALA A 98 -17.15 10.67 5.04
CA ALA A 98 -17.11 12.04 4.53
C ALA A 98 -17.36 12.04 3.01
N ASP A 99 -17.53 13.22 2.42
CA ASP A 99 -17.70 13.37 0.97
C ASP A 99 -16.44 12.89 0.21
N PRO A 100 -16.60 12.39 -1.03
CA PRO A 100 -15.47 12.08 -1.90
C PRO A 100 -14.56 13.28 -2.10
N LEU A 101 -13.28 13.03 -2.36
CA LEU A 101 -12.37 14.10 -2.78
C LEU A 101 -12.86 14.70 -4.11
N PRO A 102 -12.63 16.01 -4.33
CA PRO A 102 -12.78 16.61 -5.65
C PRO A 102 -11.99 15.81 -6.70
N LYS A 103 -12.55 15.69 -7.90
CA LYS A 103 -11.96 14.89 -8.98
C LYS A 103 -10.52 15.33 -9.27
N GLU A 104 -10.26 16.63 -9.20
CA GLU A 104 -8.96 17.25 -9.44
C GLU A 104 -7.90 16.76 -8.44
N GLN A 105 -8.29 16.57 -7.17
CA GLN A 105 -7.38 16.04 -6.14
C GLN A 105 -7.12 14.53 -6.35
N ILE A 106 -8.14 13.79 -6.78
CA ILE A 106 -7.99 12.36 -7.12
C ILE A 106 -7.05 12.19 -8.33
N ASP A 107 -7.24 13.00 -9.36
CA ASP A 107 -6.41 13.00 -10.56
C ASP A 107 -4.95 13.37 -10.23
N LEU A 108 -4.74 14.32 -9.32
CA LEU A 108 -3.40 14.72 -8.88
C LEU A 108 -2.68 13.60 -8.12
N VAL A 109 -3.37 12.88 -7.24
CA VAL A 109 -2.83 11.69 -6.57
C VAL A 109 -2.53 10.58 -7.57
N ARG A 110 -3.43 10.34 -8.54
CA ARG A 110 -3.23 9.37 -9.63
C ARG A 110 -1.96 9.68 -10.41
N GLU A 111 -1.79 10.94 -10.81
CA GLU A 111 -0.69 11.38 -11.64
C GLU A 111 0.64 11.35 -10.87
N TRP A 112 0.65 11.72 -9.59
CA TRP A 112 1.83 11.58 -8.73
C TRP A 112 2.29 10.12 -8.64
N ILE A 113 1.36 9.18 -8.49
CA ILE A 113 1.68 7.75 -8.51
C ILE A 113 2.21 7.33 -9.88
N ALA A 114 1.58 7.78 -10.98
CA ALA A 114 2.01 7.49 -12.35
C ALA A 114 3.43 7.99 -12.63
N GLN A 115 3.82 9.13 -12.06
CA GLN A 115 5.17 9.71 -12.14
C GLN A 115 6.20 9.01 -11.24
N GLY A 116 5.82 7.92 -10.55
CA GLY A 116 6.73 7.12 -9.74
C GLY A 116 6.64 7.38 -8.23
N ALA A 117 5.62 8.12 -7.77
CA ALA A 117 5.37 8.42 -6.36
C ALA A 117 6.62 9.00 -5.65
N SER A 118 7.25 10.02 -6.24
CA SER A 118 8.41 10.67 -5.63
C SER A 118 8.00 11.43 -4.37
N TYR A 119 8.68 11.16 -3.26
CA TYR A 119 8.46 11.82 -1.97
C TYR A 119 9.46 12.95 -1.67
N THR A 120 10.50 13.07 -2.50
CA THR A 120 11.50 14.13 -2.37
C THR A 120 11.01 15.39 -3.08
N SER A 121 11.09 16.54 -2.42
CA SER A 121 10.85 17.82 -3.09
C SER A 121 11.97 18.08 -4.10
N ALA A 122 11.63 18.41 -5.33
CA ALA A 122 12.62 18.76 -6.35
C ALA A 122 13.17 20.17 -6.14
N GLN A 123 13.77 20.50 -4.98
CA GLN A 123 14.54 21.72 -4.78
C GLN A 123 15.75 21.55 -3.84
N LYS A 124 16.85 22.17 -4.26
CA LYS A 124 18.17 22.29 -3.61
C LYS A 124 18.08 22.95 -2.20
N PRO A 125 19.06 22.72 -1.30
CA PRO A 125 19.08 23.33 0.03
C PRO A 125 19.41 24.82 -0.03
N SER A 126 18.65 25.65 0.68
CA SER A 126 19.00 27.04 0.98
C SER A 126 18.42 27.43 2.35
N GLU A 127 19.35 27.74 3.24
CA GLU A 127 19.31 28.50 4.49
C GLU A 127 17.98 29.01 5.11
N LYS A 128 17.95 28.84 6.44
CA LYS A 128 17.14 29.54 7.45
C LYS A 128 17.11 31.07 7.22
N PRO A 129 16.07 31.78 7.69
CA PRO A 129 16.12 32.23 9.08
C PRO A 129 14.78 32.11 9.83
N ALA A 130 14.91 32.26 11.15
CA ALA A 130 13.84 32.23 12.14
C ALA A 130 12.89 33.42 12.00
N SER A 131 11.64 33.24 12.42
CA SER A 131 10.99 34.18 13.34
C SER A 131 9.93 33.45 14.16
N GLU A 132 9.88 33.84 15.42
CA GLU A 132 8.97 33.39 16.46
C GLU A 132 7.54 33.82 16.14
N GLU A 133 6.55 33.02 16.54
CA GLU A 133 5.40 33.58 17.27
C GLU A 133 4.73 32.53 18.16
N LYS A 134 4.56 32.96 19.41
CA LYS A 134 3.91 32.29 20.54
C LYS A 134 2.41 32.14 20.32
N SER A 135 1.84 31.16 21.05
CA SER A 135 0.55 31.18 21.77
C SER A 135 -0.21 29.87 21.51
N ALA A 136 -0.76 29.15 22.47
CA ALA A 136 -0.79 29.25 23.92
C ALA A 136 -1.07 27.83 24.44
N ALA A 137 -0.54 27.55 25.63
CA ALA A 137 -0.89 26.38 26.41
C ALA A 137 -2.36 26.44 26.83
N ALA A 138 -3.04 25.29 26.75
CA ALA A 138 -4.21 25.00 27.56
C ALA A 138 -4.07 23.56 28.05
N ASP A 139 -3.84 23.45 29.35
CA ASP A 139 -3.75 22.22 30.12
C ASP A 139 -5.02 21.39 30.00
N THR A 140 -4.88 20.13 29.60
CA THR A 140 -5.71 19.04 30.11
C THR A 140 -4.84 17.79 30.21
N GLU A 141 -4.29 17.63 31.42
CA GLU A 141 -4.25 16.39 32.18
C GLU A 141 -3.91 15.10 31.39
N THR A 142 -2.62 14.80 31.47
CA THR A 142 -1.95 13.54 31.15
C THR A 142 -2.75 12.29 31.52
N ALA A 143 -3.35 11.65 30.51
CA ALA A 143 -3.48 10.20 30.50
C ALA A 143 -2.27 9.63 29.74
N LYS A 144 -1.35 9.07 30.52
CA LYS A 144 -0.11 8.40 30.10
C LYS A 144 -0.31 7.55 28.83
N PRO A 145 0.46 7.75 27.74
CA PRO A 145 0.40 6.90 26.56
C PRO A 145 0.80 5.48 26.94
N GLN A 146 -0.09 4.51 26.71
CA GLN A 146 0.35 3.11 26.60
C GLN A 146 1.11 3.01 25.27
N ALA A 147 2.41 2.81 25.39
CA ALA A 147 3.33 2.61 24.29
C ALA A 147 2.82 1.51 23.35
N GLU A 148 3.15 1.64 22.06
CA GLU A 148 3.29 0.49 21.17
C GLU A 148 4.01 -0.65 21.91
N PRO A 149 3.69 -1.93 21.64
CA PRO A 149 4.52 -2.99 22.20
C PRO A 149 5.91 -2.80 21.62
N VAL A 150 6.80 -2.25 22.45
CA VAL A 150 8.24 -2.44 22.39
C VAL A 150 8.42 -3.90 21.96
N PRO A 151 9.30 -4.23 20.98
CA PRO A 151 9.56 -5.62 20.62
C PRO A 151 9.66 -6.39 21.93
N HIS A 152 8.88 -7.46 22.12
CA HIS A 152 8.83 -8.18 23.41
C HIS A 152 10.24 -8.46 23.95
N ASP A 153 11.20 -8.59 23.04
CA ASP A 153 12.63 -8.75 23.30
C ASP A 153 13.30 -7.53 23.93
N SER A 154 12.94 -6.28 23.63
CA SER A 154 13.63 -5.07 24.13
C SER A 154 13.55 -4.86 25.65
N GLU A 155 12.41 -5.17 26.29
CA GLU A 155 12.31 -5.20 27.75
C GLU A 155 13.03 -6.40 28.36
N GLU A 156 13.00 -7.54 27.66
CA GLU A 156 13.71 -8.76 28.05
C GLU A 156 15.23 -8.69 27.76
N LEU A 157 15.70 -7.68 27.02
CA LEU A 157 17.09 -7.47 26.60
C LEU A 157 17.68 -6.15 27.09
N LYS A 158 16.97 -5.42 27.96
CA LYS A 158 17.42 -4.14 28.51
C LYS A 158 18.75 -4.22 29.27
N ASP A 159 19.09 -5.41 29.78
CA ASP A 159 20.30 -5.67 30.56
C ASP A 159 21.48 -6.12 29.70
N VAL A 160 21.29 -6.27 28.37
CA VAL A 160 22.39 -6.58 27.46
C VAL A 160 23.38 -5.42 27.44
N LYS A 161 24.63 -5.72 27.79
CA LYS A 161 25.73 -4.76 27.76
C LYS A 161 26.15 -4.48 26.32
N ALA A 162 26.69 -3.28 26.10
CA ALA A 162 27.28 -2.92 24.81
C ALA A 162 28.38 -3.92 24.41
N ALA A 163 28.45 -4.24 23.12
CA ALA A 163 29.53 -5.05 22.57
C ALA A 163 30.87 -4.30 22.71
N ALA A 164 31.97 -5.06 22.80
CA ALA A 164 33.30 -4.45 22.76
C ALA A 164 33.52 -3.72 21.43
N ASP A 165 34.12 -2.52 21.48
CA ASP A 165 34.40 -1.71 20.29
C ASP A 165 35.23 -2.48 19.26
N GLU A 166 36.16 -3.32 19.72
CA GLU A 166 36.98 -4.19 18.86
C GLU A 166 36.14 -5.22 18.10
N ALA A 167 35.10 -5.78 18.73
CA ALA A 167 34.21 -6.73 18.10
C ALA A 167 33.37 -6.06 17.01
N VAL A 168 32.81 -4.88 17.30
CA VAL A 168 32.05 -4.07 16.33
C VAL A 168 32.92 -3.68 15.14
N LYS A 169 34.14 -3.19 15.38
CA LYS A 169 35.10 -2.84 14.33
C LYS A 169 35.50 -4.05 13.49
N LYS A 170 35.68 -5.23 14.12
CA LYS A 170 36.03 -6.47 13.42
C LYS A 170 34.91 -6.93 12.49
N ILE A 171 33.64 -6.84 12.92
CA ILE A 171 32.49 -7.15 12.08
C ILE A 171 32.41 -6.13 10.92
N ALA A 172 32.53 -4.84 11.21
CA ALA A 172 32.48 -3.80 10.17
C ALA A 172 33.59 -3.94 9.12
N ALA A 173 34.79 -4.37 9.53
CA ALA A 173 35.91 -4.62 8.63
C ALA A 173 35.67 -5.76 7.63
N THR A 174 34.64 -6.58 7.82
CA THR A 174 34.23 -7.61 6.86
C THR A 174 33.44 -7.05 5.67
N GLY A 175 33.02 -5.78 5.72
CA GLY A 175 32.10 -5.15 4.76
C GLY A 175 30.66 -5.05 5.28
N ALA A 176 30.38 -5.60 6.47
CA ALA A 176 29.07 -5.50 7.10
C ALA A 176 28.76 -4.08 7.61
N SER A 177 27.52 -3.65 7.43
CA SER A 177 26.98 -2.49 8.15
C SER A 177 26.56 -2.91 9.56
N VAL A 178 27.08 -2.24 10.58
CA VAL A 178 26.74 -2.48 12.00
C VAL A 178 26.20 -1.19 12.60
N MET A 179 24.95 -1.22 13.07
CA MET A 179 24.28 -0.04 13.64
C MET A 179 23.55 -0.38 14.94
N PRO A 180 23.44 0.56 15.89
CA PRO A 180 22.52 0.44 17.02
C PRO A 180 21.09 0.23 16.52
N LEU A 181 20.35 -0.64 17.19
CA LEU A 181 18.97 -0.98 16.81
C LEU A 181 18.03 0.24 16.92
N PHE A 182 18.26 1.09 17.92
CA PHE A 182 17.53 2.35 18.10
C PHE A 182 18.41 3.33 18.90
N GLY A 183 18.47 4.58 18.47
CA GLY A 183 19.21 5.64 19.17
C GLY A 183 20.63 5.22 19.59
N LYS A 184 20.87 5.14 20.91
CA LYS A 184 22.14 4.72 21.53
C LYS A 184 22.07 3.33 22.17
N SER A 185 21.26 2.43 21.63
CA SER A 185 21.07 1.07 22.16
C SER A 185 22.35 0.23 22.10
N ALA A 186 22.51 -0.66 23.08
CA ALA A 186 23.51 -1.73 23.07
C ALA A 186 23.19 -2.85 22.07
N LEU A 187 21.92 -2.95 21.66
CA LEU A 187 21.45 -3.91 20.67
C LEU A 187 21.82 -3.45 19.27
N LEU A 188 22.15 -4.40 18.41
CA LEU A 188 22.71 -4.16 17.09
C LEU A 188 21.81 -4.75 16.00
N GLN A 189 21.72 -4.01 14.90
CA GLN A 189 21.41 -4.57 13.60
C GLN A 189 22.68 -4.73 12.78
N VAL A 190 22.80 -5.86 12.08
CA VAL A 190 23.92 -6.14 11.18
C VAL A 190 23.40 -6.50 9.81
N SER A 191 23.96 -5.90 8.76
CA SER A 191 23.58 -6.16 7.37
C SER A 191 24.78 -6.38 6.48
N PHE A 192 24.74 -7.45 5.69
CA PHE A 192 25.71 -7.74 4.62
C PHE A 192 25.13 -7.53 3.21
N ALA A 193 23.88 -7.06 3.09
CA ALA A 193 23.14 -7.02 1.82
C ALA A 193 23.76 -6.07 0.76
N GLN A 194 24.68 -5.18 1.14
CA GLN A 194 25.34 -4.25 0.22
C GLN A 194 26.58 -4.83 -0.46
N ASP A 195 27.15 -5.92 0.06
CA ASP A 195 28.38 -6.52 -0.46
C ASP A 195 28.28 -8.05 -0.43
N SER A 196 27.95 -8.65 -1.57
CA SER A 196 27.79 -10.10 -1.68
C SER A 196 29.11 -10.87 -1.53
N GLY A 197 30.26 -10.21 -1.72
CA GLY A 197 31.59 -10.79 -1.49
C GLY A 197 31.97 -10.86 -0.01
N ALA A 198 31.31 -10.05 0.84
CA ALA A 198 31.52 -10.04 2.28
C ALA A 198 30.95 -11.27 3.00
N VAL A 199 30.05 -12.03 2.37
CA VAL A 199 29.36 -13.15 3.02
C VAL A 199 30.07 -14.47 2.75
N ASN A 200 30.88 -14.89 3.72
CA ASN A 200 31.54 -16.20 3.77
C ASN A 200 31.64 -16.69 5.22
N ALA A 201 31.99 -17.96 5.42
CA ALA A 201 32.06 -18.57 6.75
C ALA A 201 33.00 -17.83 7.72
N ALA A 202 34.15 -17.33 7.24
CA ALA A 202 35.12 -16.63 8.08
C ALA A 202 34.60 -15.26 8.55
N ASN A 203 33.98 -14.51 7.65
CA ASN A 203 33.38 -13.21 7.96
C ASN A 203 32.17 -13.36 8.87
N LEU A 204 31.28 -14.32 8.58
CA LEU A 204 30.13 -14.60 9.43
C LEU A 204 30.56 -15.04 10.84
N ALA A 205 31.62 -15.83 10.98
CA ALA A 205 32.14 -16.24 12.29
C ALA A 205 32.54 -15.05 13.19
N THR A 206 32.80 -13.86 12.62
CA THR A 206 33.10 -12.66 13.43
C THR A 206 31.89 -12.16 14.23
N LEU A 207 30.66 -12.50 13.83
CA LEU A 207 29.42 -12.12 14.51
C LEU A 207 29.34 -12.66 15.95
N ALA A 208 30.01 -13.79 16.22
CA ALA A 208 30.06 -14.36 17.57
C ALA A 208 30.69 -13.42 18.61
N GLY A 209 31.52 -12.44 18.18
CA GLY A 209 32.08 -11.42 19.07
C GLY A 209 31.06 -10.42 19.62
N ALA A 210 29.86 -10.35 19.04
CA ALA A 210 28.76 -9.48 19.47
C ALA A 210 27.42 -10.25 19.52
N GLY A 211 27.46 -11.56 19.79
CA GLY A 211 26.30 -12.44 19.61
C GLY A 211 25.11 -12.13 20.53
N GLU A 212 25.36 -11.63 21.74
CA GLU A 212 24.30 -11.22 22.67
C GLU A 212 23.60 -9.92 22.22
N GLN A 213 24.31 -9.09 21.46
CA GLN A 213 23.84 -7.78 21.02
C GLN A 213 23.12 -7.82 19.68
N ILE A 214 23.44 -8.77 18.80
CA ILE A 214 22.84 -8.85 17.46
C ILE A 214 21.40 -9.35 17.56
N VAL A 215 20.46 -8.48 17.21
CA VAL A 215 19.01 -8.75 17.24
C VAL A 215 18.43 -8.83 15.85
N TRP A 216 18.89 -7.99 14.92
CA TRP A 216 18.49 -8.01 13.51
C TRP A 216 19.68 -8.38 12.64
N LEU A 217 19.51 -9.38 11.80
CA LEU A 217 20.55 -9.83 10.89
C LEU A 217 20.00 -9.91 9.47
N ASN A 218 20.65 -9.20 8.56
CA ASN A 218 20.32 -9.20 7.15
C ASN A 218 21.46 -9.80 6.31
N LEU A 219 21.18 -10.97 5.73
CA LEU A 219 22.05 -11.70 4.80
C LEU A 219 21.38 -11.85 3.43
N SER A 220 20.46 -10.96 3.06
CA SER A 220 19.72 -11.09 1.81
C SER A 220 20.59 -10.86 0.58
N GLY A 221 20.25 -11.56 -0.51
CA GLY A 221 20.95 -11.49 -1.79
C GLY A 221 22.41 -11.96 -1.74
N SER A 222 22.81 -12.65 -0.68
CA SER A 222 24.21 -13.04 -0.46
C SER A 222 24.45 -14.54 -0.70
N GLN A 223 25.73 -14.91 -0.84
CA GLN A 223 26.16 -16.30 -1.12
C GLN A 223 26.23 -17.16 0.15
N VAL A 224 25.27 -17.02 1.07
CA VAL A 224 25.20 -17.88 2.26
C VAL A 224 25.02 -19.33 1.82
N SER A 225 25.76 -20.22 2.46
CA SER A 225 25.66 -21.68 2.29
C SER A 225 25.15 -22.30 3.59
N PRO A 226 24.69 -23.57 3.56
CA PRO A 226 24.26 -24.27 4.76
C PRO A 226 25.32 -24.27 5.88
N GLU A 227 26.60 -24.40 5.52
CA GLU A 227 27.72 -24.45 6.47
C GLU A 227 27.99 -23.10 7.12
N SER A 228 27.86 -22.01 6.36
CA SER A 228 28.14 -20.67 6.87
C SER A 228 27.03 -20.14 7.79
N LEU A 229 25.84 -20.75 7.77
CA LEU A 229 24.72 -20.47 8.69
C LEU A 229 24.90 -21.03 10.11
N ALA A 230 25.86 -21.93 10.34
CA ALA A 230 26.08 -22.49 11.67
C ALA A 230 26.38 -21.41 12.74
N VAL A 231 26.83 -20.21 12.32
CA VAL A 231 27.03 -19.09 13.24
C VAL A 231 25.75 -18.64 13.95
N LEU A 232 24.56 -18.88 13.37
CA LEU A 232 23.28 -18.49 13.97
C LEU A 232 23.10 -19.08 15.38
N GLU A 233 23.66 -20.26 15.64
CA GLU A 233 23.64 -20.92 16.95
C GLU A 233 24.41 -20.12 18.04
N LYS A 234 25.20 -19.11 17.65
CA LYS A 234 25.93 -18.21 18.54
C LYS A 234 25.25 -16.85 18.72
N LEU A 235 24.07 -16.67 18.13
CA LEU A 235 23.34 -15.40 18.10
C LEU A 235 21.95 -15.58 18.76
N PRO A 236 21.90 -15.79 20.09
CA PRO A 236 20.69 -16.24 20.80
C PRO A 236 19.55 -15.23 20.79
N ASN A 237 19.84 -13.96 20.47
CA ASN A 237 18.90 -12.86 20.55
C ASN A 237 18.35 -12.40 19.19
N ILE A 238 18.60 -13.15 18.11
CA ILE A 238 18.02 -12.83 16.80
C ILE A 238 16.49 -12.88 16.87
N SER A 239 15.89 -11.76 16.53
CA SER A 239 14.43 -11.57 16.44
C SER A 239 13.99 -11.34 14.99
N GLN A 240 14.85 -10.76 14.14
CA GLN A 240 14.58 -10.59 12.72
C GLN A 240 15.73 -11.12 11.87
N LEU A 241 15.41 -12.01 10.94
CA LEU A 241 16.38 -12.64 10.06
C LEU A 241 15.93 -12.55 8.59
N HIS A 242 16.74 -11.90 7.77
CA HIS A 242 16.56 -11.81 6.32
C HIS A 242 17.53 -12.73 5.61
N LEU A 243 16.99 -13.70 4.86
CA LEU A 243 17.74 -14.68 4.08
C LEU A 243 17.24 -14.73 2.63
N GLU A 244 16.43 -13.77 2.19
CA GLU A 244 15.86 -13.83 0.86
C GLU A 244 16.92 -13.80 -0.26
N LYS A 245 16.62 -14.49 -1.37
CA LYS A 245 17.49 -14.63 -2.55
C LYS A 245 18.89 -15.20 -2.24
N SER A 246 19.00 -16.06 -1.24
CA SER A 246 20.22 -16.81 -0.92
C SER A 246 20.10 -18.29 -1.35
N ASN A 247 21.23 -19.00 -1.47
CA ASN A 247 21.27 -20.38 -1.93
C ASN A 247 21.07 -21.39 -0.78
N LEU A 248 19.92 -21.30 -0.10
CA LEU A 248 19.59 -22.13 1.05
C LEU A 248 18.61 -23.24 0.71
N ASP A 249 18.81 -24.38 1.36
CA ASP A 249 18.00 -25.59 1.24
C ASP A 249 17.36 -25.97 2.58
N ASP A 250 16.67 -27.13 2.62
CA ASP A 250 16.02 -27.63 3.83
C ASP A 250 17.00 -27.86 4.99
N GLY A 251 18.21 -28.34 4.69
CA GLY A 251 19.24 -28.61 5.68
C GLY A 251 19.76 -27.35 6.37
N SER A 252 19.69 -26.21 5.68
CA SER A 252 20.06 -24.90 6.21
C SER A 252 19.13 -24.45 7.35
N LEU A 253 17.85 -24.86 7.34
CA LEU A 253 16.86 -24.43 8.33
C LEU A 253 17.06 -25.03 9.72
N LYS A 254 17.87 -26.09 9.86
CA LYS A 254 18.22 -26.63 11.19
C LYS A 254 18.87 -25.58 12.10
N HIS A 255 19.68 -24.70 11.53
CA HIS A 255 20.36 -23.63 12.27
C HIS A 255 19.37 -22.51 12.63
N VAL A 256 18.45 -22.19 11.73
CA VAL A 256 17.38 -21.21 11.98
C VAL A 256 16.42 -21.70 13.07
N GLY A 257 16.15 -23.00 13.13
CA GLY A 257 15.32 -23.64 14.15
C GLY A 257 15.84 -23.52 15.58
N SER A 258 17.11 -23.09 15.78
CA SER A 258 17.69 -22.84 17.11
C SER A 258 17.39 -21.44 17.67
N LEU A 259 16.77 -20.55 16.88
CA LEU A 259 16.57 -19.15 17.23
C LEU A 259 15.24 -18.95 17.97
N ASP A 260 15.18 -19.31 19.25
CA ASP A 260 13.94 -19.31 20.04
C ASP A 260 13.23 -17.94 20.15
N ARG A 261 13.94 -16.84 19.88
CA ARG A 261 13.42 -15.46 19.90
C ARG A 261 13.04 -14.92 18.52
N LEU A 262 13.14 -15.74 17.48
CA LEU A 262 12.85 -15.32 16.12
C LEU A 262 11.37 -14.96 15.95
N HIS A 263 11.09 -13.72 15.58
CA HIS A 263 9.74 -13.21 15.30
C HIS A 263 9.49 -13.02 13.80
N TYR A 264 10.52 -12.67 13.04
CA TYR A 264 10.46 -12.43 11.60
C TYR A 264 11.51 -13.27 10.89
N LEU A 265 11.06 -14.02 9.88
CA LEU A 265 11.93 -14.78 8.99
C LEU A 265 11.51 -14.56 7.53
N ASN A 266 12.46 -14.17 6.69
CA ASN A 266 12.26 -14.08 5.25
C ASN A 266 13.14 -15.07 4.49
N LEU A 267 12.50 -16.00 3.79
CA LEU A 267 13.12 -17.05 2.96
C LEU A 267 12.73 -16.91 1.48
N TYR A 268 12.24 -15.73 1.08
CA TYR A 268 11.80 -15.48 -0.29
C TYR A 268 12.88 -15.87 -1.31
N GLY A 269 12.50 -16.65 -2.32
CA GLY A 269 13.40 -17.03 -3.42
C GLY A 269 14.55 -17.96 -3.04
N THR A 270 14.44 -18.69 -1.92
CA THR A 270 15.37 -19.78 -1.55
C THR A 270 14.90 -21.13 -2.10
N GLN A 271 15.70 -22.19 -1.92
CA GLN A 271 15.39 -23.56 -2.39
C GLN A 271 14.69 -24.45 -1.36
N VAL A 272 14.24 -23.86 -0.24
CA VAL A 272 13.49 -24.53 0.82
C VAL A 272 12.21 -25.16 0.27
N SER A 273 11.90 -26.36 0.75
CA SER A 273 10.71 -27.16 0.45
C SER A 273 9.90 -27.46 1.71
N ASP A 274 8.81 -28.21 1.55
CA ASP A 274 7.98 -28.69 2.66
C ASP A 274 8.79 -29.43 3.73
N ALA A 275 9.83 -30.16 3.33
CA ALA A 275 10.66 -30.93 4.25
C ALA A 275 11.44 -30.04 5.24
N GLY A 276 11.86 -28.84 4.82
CA GLY A 276 12.59 -27.91 5.68
C GLY A 276 11.75 -27.29 6.79
N LEU A 277 10.43 -27.18 6.59
CA LEU A 277 9.53 -26.54 7.56
C LEU A 277 9.47 -27.25 8.92
N ILE A 278 9.83 -28.53 8.98
CA ILE A 278 9.88 -29.28 10.25
C ILE A 278 10.81 -28.60 11.26
N HIS A 279 11.91 -27.99 10.79
CA HIS A 279 12.88 -27.30 11.62
C HIS A 279 12.35 -25.98 12.20
N LEU A 280 11.30 -25.40 11.62
CA LEU A 280 10.71 -24.13 12.09
C LEU A 280 9.55 -24.35 13.08
N SER A 281 9.02 -25.58 13.19
CA SER A 281 7.86 -25.90 14.03
C SER A 281 8.06 -25.62 15.53
N GLY A 282 9.32 -25.59 15.99
CA GLY A 282 9.72 -25.25 17.36
C GLY A 282 9.67 -23.76 17.69
N LEU A 283 9.69 -22.88 16.68
CA LEU A 283 9.82 -21.42 16.85
C LEU A 283 8.51 -20.77 17.29
N LYS A 284 8.14 -20.93 18.57
CA LYS A 284 6.84 -20.47 19.12
C LYS A 284 6.66 -18.95 19.12
N ARG A 285 7.75 -18.20 18.98
CA ARG A 285 7.74 -16.73 18.87
C ARG A 285 7.63 -16.22 17.43
N LEU A 286 7.72 -17.10 16.43
CA LEU A 286 7.63 -16.67 15.04
C LEU A 286 6.25 -16.10 14.74
N ARG A 287 6.22 -14.91 14.13
CA ARG A 287 4.99 -14.17 13.79
C ARG A 287 4.87 -13.91 12.30
N LYS A 288 5.98 -13.68 11.61
CA LYS A 288 6.00 -13.43 10.18
C LYS A 288 6.97 -14.38 9.49
N LEU A 289 6.46 -15.11 8.50
CA LEU A 289 7.25 -16.02 7.69
C LEU A 289 6.97 -15.79 6.21
N TYR A 290 7.99 -15.39 5.44
CA TYR A 290 7.87 -15.16 4.01
C TYR A 290 8.50 -16.31 3.23
N LEU A 291 7.69 -16.99 2.42
CA LEU A 291 8.03 -18.20 1.67
C LEU A 291 7.75 -18.06 0.16
N TRP A 292 7.51 -16.84 -0.32
CA TRP A 292 7.25 -16.63 -1.73
C TRP A 292 8.43 -17.12 -2.58
N ASN A 293 8.14 -17.71 -3.75
CA ASN A 293 9.14 -18.24 -4.68
C ASN A 293 10.08 -19.30 -4.05
N THR A 294 9.60 -20.04 -3.06
CA THR A 294 10.23 -21.26 -2.55
C THR A 294 9.54 -22.50 -3.16
N LYS A 295 9.97 -23.71 -2.78
CA LYS A 295 9.32 -24.97 -3.14
C LYS A 295 8.27 -25.41 -2.13
N VAL A 296 7.94 -24.56 -1.15
CA VAL A 296 6.91 -24.85 -0.15
C VAL A 296 5.51 -24.82 -0.78
N SER A 297 4.73 -25.87 -0.52
CA SER A 297 3.35 -25.99 -0.93
C SER A 297 2.41 -25.18 -0.03
N TYR A 298 1.24 -24.85 -0.56
CA TYR A 298 0.19 -24.17 0.21
C TYR A 298 -0.19 -24.95 1.48
N ASP A 299 -0.38 -26.27 1.37
CA ASP A 299 -0.87 -27.09 2.47
C ASP A 299 0.17 -27.19 3.60
N ALA A 300 1.46 -27.33 3.26
CA ALA A 300 2.53 -27.34 4.25
C ALA A 300 2.69 -26.00 4.97
N ALA A 301 2.62 -24.89 4.22
CA ALA A 301 2.63 -23.54 4.78
C ALA A 301 1.46 -23.30 5.76
N MET A 302 0.24 -23.68 5.38
CA MET A 302 -0.94 -23.53 6.25
C MET A 302 -0.90 -24.48 7.45
N ALA A 303 -0.31 -25.68 7.31
CA ALA A 303 -0.10 -26.59 8.43
C ALA A 303 0.86 -25.97 9.47
N LEU A 304 1.94 -25.33 9.02
CA LEU A 304 2.87 -24.62 9.90
C LEU A 304 2.20 -23.40 10.56
N GLU A 305 1.45 -22.59 9.79
CA GLU A 305 0.68 -21.46 10.30
C GLU A 305 -0.28 -21.88 11.42
N LYS A 306 -0.97 -23.01 11.23
CA LYS A 306 -1.87 -23.57 12.24
C LYS A 306 -1.13 -24.10 13.47
N ALA A 307 0.09 -24.62 13.31
CA ALA A 307 0.88 -25.20 14.40
C ALA A 307 1.54 -24.16 15.30
N ILE A 308 1.74 -22.92 14.81
CA ILE A 308 2.37 -21.83 15.55
C ILE A 308 1.34 -20.71 15.75
N PRO A 309 0.76 -20.57 16.96
CA PRO A 309 -0.25 -19.55 17.22
C PRO A 309 0.25 -18.13 16.92
N GLY A 310 -0.49 -17.41 16.09
CA GLY A 310 -0.17 -16.03 15.71
C GLY A 310 0.90 -15.90 14.63
N LEU A 311 1.35 -17.00 14.03
CA LEU A 311 2.16 -16.96 12.81
C LEU A 311 1.29 -16.54 11.62
N GLU A 312 1.84 -15.70 10.76
CA GLU A 312 1.29 -15.39 9.45
C GLU A 312 2.30 -15.80 8.38
N VAL A 313 1.86 -16.65 7.45
CA VAL A 313 2.70 -17.13 6.36
C VAL A 313 2.37 -16.42 5.06
N ASN A 314 3.37 -15.81 4.42
CA ASN A 314 3.24 -15.12 3.15
C ASN A 314 3.88 -15.95 2.02
N LEU A 315 3.02 -16.54 1.17
CA LEU A 315 3.43 -17.28 -0.04
C LEU A 315 3.53 -16.41 -1.31
N GLY A 316 3.24 -15.12 -1.20
CA GLY A 316 3.21 -14.16 -2.29
C GLY A 316 1.88 -14.13 -3.05
N TRP A 317 1.58 -12.97 -3.63
CA TRP A 317 0.31 -12.68 -4.33
C TRP A 317 0.04 -13.58 -5.54
N ASN A 318 1.11 -14.06 -6.17
CA ASN A 318 1.09 -14.87 -7.38
C ASN A 318 1.14 -16.38 -7.12
N HIS A 319 1.17 -16.84 -5.86
CA HIS A 319 1.12 -18.27 -5.57
C HIS A 319 -0.17 -18.86 -6.18
N PRO A 320 -0.12 -19.96 -6.96
CA PRO A 320 -1.27 -20.42 -7.75
C PRO A 320 -2.55 -20.62 -6.93
N VAL A 321 -2.44 -21.24 -5.75
CA VAL A 321 -3.57 -21.46 -4.84
C VAL A 321 -4.09 -20.16 -4.23
N VAL A 322 -3.20 -19.22 -3.89
CA VAL A 322 -3.58 -17.92 -3.30
C VAL A 322 -4.29 -17.06 -4.34
N ALA A 323 -3.72 -16.99 -5.55
CA ALA A 323 -4.30 -16.30 -6.68
C ALA A 323 -5.67 -16.88 -7.05
N ARG A 324 -5.79 -18.21 -7.12
CA ARG A 324 -7.06 -18.89 -7.38
C ARG A 324 -8.13 -18.53 -6.35
N LYS A 325 -7.84 -18.68 -5.05
CA LYS A 325 -8.81 -18.36 -3.98
C LYS A 325 -9.26 -16.90 -4.02
N ARG A 326 -8.33 -15.97 -4.31
CA ARG A 326 -8.66 -14.56 -4.49
C ARG A 326 -9.59 -14.33 -5.68
N ILE A 327 -9.26 -14.89 -6.84
CA ILE A 327 -10.06 -14.75 -8.06
C ILE A 327 -11.44 -15.39 -7.87
N GLU A 328 -11.54 -16.54 -7.22
CA GLU A 328 -12.82 -17.18 -6.89
C GLU A 328 -13.69 -16.26 -6.01
N LYS A 329 -13.09 -15.60 -5.01
CA LYS A 329 -13.79 -14.61 -4.18
C LYS A 329 -14.23 -13.38 -4.99
N GLN A 330 -13.35 -12.84 -5.84
CA GLN A 330 -13.67 -11.71 -6.71
C GLN A 330 -14.80 -12.06 -7.68
N LEU A 331 -14.80 -13.27 -8.24
CA LEU A 331 -15.84 -13.78 -9.12
C LEU A 331 -17.19 -13.90 -8.39
N ALA A 332 -17.19 -14.40 -7.14
CA ALA A 332 -18.41 -14.48 -6.34
C ALA A 332 -19.01 -13.11 -6.05
N ASN A 333 -18.15 -12.13 -5.71
CA ASN A 333 -18.58 -10.75 -5.49
C ASN A 333 -19.14 -10.13 -6.79
N ALA A 334 -18.40 -10.24 -7.89
CA ALA A 334 -18.82 -9.69 -9.18
C ALA A 334 -20.15 -10.30 -9.68
N LYS A 335 -20.39 -11.59 -9.42
CA LYS A 335 -21.68 -12.23 -9.71
C LYS A 335 -22.82 -11.61 -8.91
N THR A 336 -22.58 -11.31 -7.64
CA THR A 336 -23.57 -10.69 -6.75
C THR A 336 -23.89 -9.27 -7.23
N GLU A 337 -22.85 -8.47 -7.50
CA GLU A 337 -22.98 -7.10 -8.02
C GLU A 337 -23.70 -7.07 -9.38
N ALA A 338 -23.41 -8.02 -10.27
CA ALA A 338 -24.08 -8.12 -11.57
C ALA A 338 -25.57 -8.44 -11.43
N GLU A 339 -25.95 -9.33 -10.52
CA GLU A 339 -27.35 -9.68 -10.27
C GLU A 339 -28.12 -8.50 -9.64
N GLU A 340 -27.52 -7.81 -8.67
CA GLU A 340 -28.09 -6.59 -8.08
C GLU A 340 -28.26 -5.48 -9.13
N ALA A 341 -27.27 -5.28 -10.00
CA ALA A 341 -27.35 -4.32 -11.10
C ALA A 341 -28.45 -4.66 -12.10
N LYS A 342 -28.61 -5.95 -12.44
CA LYS A 342 -29.68 -6.45 -13.32
C LYS A 342 -31.06 -6.18 -12.72
N GLN A 343 -31.27 -6.52 -11.45
CA GLN A 343 -32.54 -6.28 -10.76
C GLN A 343 -32.87 -4.79 -10.69
N LYS A 344 -31.86 -3.93 -10.46
CA LYS A 344 -32.03 -2.48 -10.47
C LYS A 344 -32.40 -1.94 -11.85
N ALA A 345 -31.81 -2.47 -12.92
CA ALA A 345 -32.15 -2.11 -14.30
C ALA A 345 -33.60 -2.49 -14.62
N GLU A 346 -34.02 -3.73 -14.30
CA GLU A 346 -35.40 -4.19 -14.49
C GLU A 346 -36.42 -3.33 -13.71
N ALA A 347 -36.09 -2.96 -12.47
CA ALA A 347 -36.93 -2.08 -11.67
C ALA A 347 -37.02 -0.66 -12.27
N ALA A 348 -35.92 -0.13 -12.81
CA ALA A 348 -35.89 1.16 -13.48
C ALA A 348 -36.73 1.16 -14.77
N ASP A 349 -36.65 0.09 -15.57
CA ASP A 349 -37.47 -0.08 -16.77
C ASP A 349 -38.96 -0.12 -16.44
N GLN A 350 -39.34 -0.88 -15.41
CA GLN A 350 -40.72 -0.92 -14.92
C GLN A 350 -41.19 0.43 -14.37
N ALA A 351 -40.32 1.21 -13.73
CA ALA A 351 -40.64 2.55 -13.24
C ALA A 351 -40.83 3.53 -14.40
N ALA A 352 -39.96 3.47 -15.42
CA ALA A 352 -40.06 4.29 -16.62
C ALA A 352 -41.34 4.00 -17.41
N ALA A 353 -41.71 2.73 -17.56
CA ALA A 353 -42.97 2.32 -18.19
C ALA A 353 -44.19 2.91 -17.44
N ARG A 354 -44.22 2.79 -16.11
CA ARG A 354 -45.29 3.36 -15.27
C ARG A 354 -45.37 4.88 -15.36
N ALA A 355 -44.22 5.56 -15.40
CA ALA A 355 -44.17 7.02 -15.54
C ALA A 355 -44.71 7.47 -16.91
N LYS A 356 -44.40 6.74 -17.98
CA LYS A 356 -44.93 7.01 -19.32
C LYS A 356 -46.44 6.87 -19.38
N GLU A 357 -47.00 5.78 -18.85
CA GLU A 357 -48.45 5.58 -18.77
C GLU A 357 -49.15 6.68 -17.94
N ALA A 358 -48.54 7.10 -16.83
CA ALA A 358 -49.08 8.18 -16.01
C ALA A 358 -49.11 9.52 -16.77
N ASN A 359 -48.07 9.83 -17.54
CA ASN A 359 -48.01 11.02 -18.37
C ASN A 359 -49.09 11.02 -19.47
N GLU A 360 -49.27 9.88 -20.16
CA GLU A 360 -50.32 9.72 -21.19
C GLU A 360 -51.72 9.91 -20.61
N ARG A 361 -52.00 9.33 -19.43
CA ARG A 361 -53.28 9.53 -18.72
C ARG A 361 -53.49 11.00 -18.33
N ALA A 362 -52.46 11.66 -17.79
CA ALA A 362 -52.54 13.06 -17.40
C ALA A 362 -52.81 13.97 -18.61
N ALA A 363 -52.12 13.75 -19.73
CA ALA A 363 -52.32 14.48 -20.97
C ALA A 363 -53.75 14.30 -21.51
N LYS A 364 -54.27 13.07 -21.48
CA LYS A 364 -55.66 12.80 -21.89
C LYS A 364 -56.67 13.53 -20.99
N ARG A 365 -56.50 13.49 -19.67
CA ARG A 365 -57.40 14.18 -18.74
C ARG A 365 -57.36 15.70 -18.91
N LEU A 366 -56.17 16.26 -19.17
CA LEU A 366 -56.02 17.68 -19.47
C LEU A 366 -56.82 18.05 -20.72
N GLN A 367 -56.74 17.24 -21.77
CA GLN A 367 -57.51 17.45 -23.00
C GLN A 367 -59.02 17.38 -22.73
N GLU A 368 -59.49 16.35 -22.03
CA GLU A 368 -60.90 16.21 -21.64
C GLU A 368 -61.40 17.43 -20.87
N LEU A 369 -60.68 17.87 -19.84
CA LEU A 369 -61.01 19.06 -19.05
C LEU A 369 -61.00 20.34 -19.89
N THR A 370 -60.09 20.44 -20.85
CA THR A 370 -60.01 21.61 -21.74
C THR A 370 -61.23 21.68 -22.66
N GLU A 371 -61.70 20.54 -23.17
CA GLU A 371 -62.92 20.47 -23.98
C GLU A 371 -64.18 20.70 -23.12
N GLU A 372 -64.27 20.09 -21.93
CA GLU A 372 -65.35 20.35 -20.95
C GLU A 372 -65.47 21.86 -20.64
N LEU A 373 -64.35 22.56 -20.48
CA LEU A 373 -64.34 24.00 -20.23
C LEU A 373 -64.87 24.81 -21.44
N LYS A 374 -64.46 24.45 -22.66
CA LYS A 374 -64.94 25.12 -23.89
C LYS A 374 -66.45 24.96 -24.09
N GLU A 375 -67.01 23.81 -23.75
CA GLU A 375 -68.46 23.58 -23.85
C GLU A 375 -69.26 24.48 -22.89
N ILE A 376 -68.73 24.75 -21.71
CA ILE A 376 -69.35 25.64 -20.73
C ILE A 376 -69.20 27.12 -21.12
N GLU A 377 -68.09 27.49 -21.76
CA GLU A 377 -67.82 28.86 -22.22
C GLU A 377 -68.46 29.21 -23.57
N ALA A 378 -69.06 28.25 -24.28
CA ALA A 378 -69.78 28.49 -25.52
C ALA A 378 -71.01 29.39 -25.26
N PRO A 379 -71.20 30.49 -26.03
CA PRO A 379 -72.31 31.40 -25.80
C PRO A 379 -73.63 30.67 -26.02
N SER A 380 -74.57 30.79 -25.07
CA SER A 380 -75.93 30.30 -25.27
C SER A 380 -76.62 31.17 -26.33
N ASP A 381 -76.67 30.72 -27.59
CA ASP A 381 -77.46 31.36 -28.65
C ASP A 381 -78.99 31.19 -28.44
N ALA A 382 -79.47 31.15 -27.18
CA ALA A 382 -80.87 30.93 -26.84
C ALA A 382 -81.45 31.96 -25.85
N VAL A 383 -80.80 33.10 -25.59
CA VAL A 383 -81.41 34.18 -24.80
C VAL A 383 -81.22 35.53 -25.47
N ASN A 384 -81.76 35.69 -26.69
CA ASN A 384 -82.13 37.03 -27.17
C ASN A 384 -83.23 36.97 -28.25
N GLU A 385 -84.36 36.35 -27.94
CA GLU A 385 -85.61 36.47 -28.72
C GLU A 385 -86.65 37.38 -28.04
N GLU A 386 -86.27 38.29 -27.13
CA GLU A 386 -87.23 39.16 -26.41
C GLU A 386 -86.88 40.66 -26.39
N ALA A 387 -86.03 41.15 -27.29
CA ALA A 387 -85.70 42.58 -27.38
C ALA A 387 -85.84 43.17 -28.80
N LYS A 388 -86.94 42.87 -29.51
CA LYS A 388 -87.44 43.72 -30.60
C LYS A 388 -88.97 43.79 -30.58
N LYS A 389 -89.45 44.79 -29.85
CA LYS A 389 -90.75 45.44 -30.05
C LYS A 389 -90.89 46.01 -31.44
#